data_AF-A0A7V4FZA2-F1
#
_entry.id   AF-A0A7V4FZA2-F1
#
_cell.length_a   1.000
_cell.length_b   1.000
_cell.length_c   1.000
_cell.angle_alpha   90.00
_cell.angle_beta   90.00
_cell.angle_gamma   90.00
#
_symmetry.space_group_name_H-M   'P 1'
#
loop_
_entity.id
_entity.type
_entity.pdbx_description
1 polymer ?
#
loop_
_entity_poly.entity_id
_entity_poly.type
_entity_poly.pdbx_seq_one_letter_code
_entity_poly.pdbx_strand_id
1 'polypeptide(L)'
;YWGRANGWVASGMTELLLELPTGDSRTKIMAAYKRQMDGLLPHQITSGTDVGAWRQVIDRTDAKPEMSCTAMFTFALVTGIKNGWLTGTPYVTAAVNGWKALANRTSSSGVLSQVCPGTGQAPAGDLASQQKFYMDIVFQANDRHGQGPELWAATALLRKDCPGLR
;
A
#
# COMPACT_ATOMS: atom_id res chain seq x y z
N TYR A 1 3.86 -6.28 11.44
CA TYR A 1 2.69 -5.59 10.82
C TYR A 1 2.33 -6.20 9.46
N TRP A 2 1.16 -6.84 9.31
CA TRP A 2 0.77 -7.49 8.03
C TRP A 2 0.48 -6.44 6.94
N GLY A 3 1.16 -6.58 5.80
CA GLY A 3 1.16 -5.67 4.65
C GLY A 3 -0.24 -5.32 4.18
N ARG A 4 -1.02 -6.28 3.68
CA ARG A 4 -2.32 -5.97 3.06
C ARG A 4 -3.35 -5.42 4.06
N ALA A 5 -3.36 -5.85 5.31
CA ALA A 5 -4.22 -5.22 6.32
C ALA A 5 -3.88 -3.74 6.53
N ASN A 6 -2.59 -3.39 6.58
CA ASN A 6 -2.16 -1.99 6.62
C ASN A 6 -2.52 -1.26 5.31
N GLY A 7 -2.48 -1.97 4.17
CA GLY A 7 -2.94 -1.48 2.87
C GLY A 7 -4.40 -1.03 2.91
N TRP A 8 -5.30 -1.86 3.45
CA TRP A 8 -6.71 -1.51 3.63
C TRP A 8 -6.92 -0.30 4.55
N VAL A 9 -6.12 -0.18 5.61
CA VAL A 9 -6.18 0.99 6.51
C VAL A 9 -5.73 2.26 5.76
N ALA A 10 -4.61 2.21 5.04
CA ALA A 10 -4.10 3.33 4.25
C ALA A 10 -5.09 3.77 3.16
N SER A 11 -5.57 2.83 2.36
CA SER A 11 -6.47 3.12 1.24
C SER A 11 -7.87 3.51 1.72
N GLY A 12 -8.38 2.87 2.78
CA GLY A 12 -9.67 3.20 3.38
C GLY A 12 -9.69 4.61 3.98
N MET A 13 -8.65 5.01 4.72
CA MET A 13 -8.54 6.40 5.19
C MET A 13 -8.45 7.39 4.02
N THR A 14 -7.74 7.02 2.95
CA THR A 14 -7.62 7.86 1.74
C THR A 14 -8.99 8.10 1.11
N GLU A 15 -9.80 7.06 0.91
CA GLU A 15 -11.16 7.19 0.37
C GLU A 15 -12.06 8.03 1.27
N LEU A 16 -12.03 7.79 2.59
CA LEU A 16 -12.78 8.62 3.53
C LEU A 16 -12.39 10.10 3.42
N LEU A 17 -11.11 10.42 3.26
CA LEU A 17 -10.64 11.80 3.11
C LEU A 17 -11.04 12.46 1.78
N LEU A 18 -11.36 11.67 0.75
CA LEU A 18 -11.90 12.18 -0.52
C LEU A 18 -13.36 12.60 -0.39
N GLU A 19 -14.13 11.95 0.48
CA GLU A 19 -15.59 12.15 0.59
C GLU A 19 -16.01 12.96 1.82
N LEU A 20 -15.22 12.93 2.90
CA LEU A 20 -15.62 13.58 4.16
C LEU A 20 -15.55 15.11 4.05
N PRO A 21 -16.58 15.83 4.51
CA PRO A 21 -16.53 17.29 4.64
C PRO A 21 -15.52 17.71 5.72
N THR A 22 -15.18 18.99 5.73
CA THR A 22 -14.36 19.58 6.79
C THR A 22 -15.03 19.40 8.15
N GLY A 23 -14.28 18.93 9.15
CA GLY A 23 -14.77 18.72 10.51
C GLY A 23 -13.88 17.79 11.32
N ASP A 24 -14.26 17.52 12.57
CA ASP A 24 -13.44 16.78 13.53
C ASP A 24 -13.06 15.38 13.08
N SER A 25 -13.99 14.65 12.47
CA SER A 25 -13.72 13.29 11.95
C SER A 25 -12.66 13.33 10.85
N ARG A 26 -12.78 14.26 9.90
CA ARG A 26 -11.79 14.45 8.84
C ARG A 26 -10.42 14.81 9.40
N THR A 27 -10.36 15.68 10.40
CA THR A 27 -9.12 16.07 11.07
C THR A 27 -8.43 14.87 11.74
N LYS A 28 -9.19 14.05 12.48
CA LYS A 28 -8.67 12.84 13.14
C LYS A 28 -8.17 11.80 12.13
N ILE A 29 -8.94 11.56 11.07
CA ILE A 29 -8.57 10.62 9.99
C ILE A 29 -7.35 11.13 9.23
N MET A 30 -7.25 12.44 8.95
CA MET A 30 -6.09 13.04 8.30
C MET A 30 -4.82 12.85 9.13
N ALA A 31 -4.90 13.05 10.45
CA ALA A 31 -3.77 12.81 11.34
C ALA A 31 -3.33 11.34 11.36
N ALA A 32 -4.28 10.40 11.40
CA ALA A 32 -4.00 8.97 11.33
C ALA A 32 -3.42 8.56 9.98
N TYR A 33 -3.96 9.08 8.88
CA TYR A 33 -3.46 8.88 7.52
C TYR A 33 -2.01 9.33 7.38
N LYS A 34 -1.68 10.57 7.79
CA LYS A 34 -0.30 11.07 7.73
C LYS A 34 0.65 10.20 8.54
N ARG A 35 0.28 9.82 9.76
CA ARG A 35 1.06 8.91 10.60
C ARG A 35 1.30 7.56 9.93
N GLN A 36 0.28 6.99 9.27
CA GLN A 36 0.42 5.75 8.52
C GLN A 36 1.41 5.93 7.37
N MET A 37 1.28 7.00 6.58
CA MET A 37 2.14 7.25 5.42
C MET A 37 3.60 7.45 5.85
N ASP A 38 3.84 8.19 6.93
CA ASP A 38 5.18 8.39 7.53
C ASP A 38 5.80 7.08 7.98
N GLY A 39 5.01 6.24 8.67
CA GLY A 39 5.46 4.94 9.16
C GLY A 39 5.83 3.97 8.05
N LEU A 40 5.27 4.13 6.84
CA LEU A 40 5.57 3.25 5.71
C LEU A 40 6.91 3.57 5.02
N LEU A 41 7.32 4.84 5.01
CA LEU A 41 8.53 5.30 4.31
C LEU A 41 9.80 4.51 4.66
N PRO A 42 10.18 4.31 5.94
CA PRO A 42 11.42 3.60 6.30
C PRO A 42 11.40 2.11 5.95
N HIS A 43 10.25 1.55 5.59
CA HIS A 43 10.09 0.12 5.33
C HIS A 43 9.99 -0.24 3.84
N GLN A 44 10.02 0.76 2.95
CA GLN A 44 10.07 0.50 1.50
C GLN A 44 11.40 -0.17 1.14
N ILE A 45 11.36 -1.19 0.27
CA ILE A 45 12.56 -1.88 -0.19
C ILE A 45 13.42 -0.91 -1.00
N THR A 46 14.69 -0.75 -0.62
CA THR A 46 15.62 0.22 -1.22
C THR A 46 16.62 -0.39 -2.22
N SER A 47 16.65 -1.71 -2.36
CA SER A 47 17.60 -2.41 -3.24
C SER A 47 17.06 -3.73 -3.77
N GLY A 48 17.64 -4.22 -4.86
CA GLY A 48 17.28 -5.51 -5.47
C GLY A 48 16.14 -5.41 -6.49
N THR A 49 15.61 -6.56 -6.90
CA THR A 49 14.60 -6.67 -7.98
C THR A 49 13.24 -6.10 -7.61
N ASP A 50 12.96 -5.93 -6.32
CA ASP A 50 11.69 -5.45 -5.77
C ASP A 50 11.83 -4.08 -5.11
N VAL A 51 12.85 -3.30 -5.49
CA VAL A 51 13.01 -1.92 -5.04
C VAL A 51 11.72 -1.12 -5.27
N GLY A 52 11.26 -0.43 -4.24
CA GLY A 52 9.99 0.29 -4.23
C GLY A 52 8.79 -0.47 -3.66
N ALA A 53 8.87 -1.80 -3.51
CA ALA A 53 7.79 -2.56 -2.89
C ALA A 53 7.81 -2.48 -1.36
N TRP A 54 6.70 -2.88 -0.74
CA TRP A 54 6.61 -3.21 0.67
C TRP A 54 6.50 -4.72 0.88
N ARG A 55 6.80 -5.16 2.10
CA ARG A 55 6.84 -6.58 2.45
C ARG A 55 5.53 -7.05 3.07
N GLN A 56 5.29 -8.35 2.98
CA GLN A 56 4.16 -9.04 3.60
C GLN A 56 4.11 -8.84 5.13
N VAL A 57 5.26 -8.78 5.78
CA VAL A 57 5.39 -8.28 7.15
C VAL A 57 6.32 -7.07 7.08
N ILE A 58 5.73 -5.87 7.21
CA ILE A 58 6.34 -4.60 6.81
C ILE A 58 7.68 -4.34 7.51
N ASP A 59 7.74 -4.63 8.79
CA ASP A 59 8.86 -4.38 9.71
C ASP A 59 9.91 -5.50 9.74
N ARG A 60 9.77 -6.53 8.89
CA ARG A 60 10.67 -7.69 8.83
C ARG A 60 11.42 -7.69 7.51
N THR A 61 12.75 -7.51 7.54
CA THR A 61 13.56 -7.40 6.33
C THR A 61 13.65 -8.68 5.50
N ASP A 62 13.46 -9.84 6.15
CA ASP A 62 13.42 -11.17 5.55
C ASP A 62 12.01 -11.59 5.07
N ALA A 63 10.99 -10.75 5.23
CA ALA A 63 9.68 -10.98 4.65
C ALA A 63 9.69 -10.72 3.14
N LYS A 64 8.92 -11.52 2.40
CA LYS A 64 8.81 -11.42 0.94
C LYS A 64 8.14 -10.08 0.53
N PRO A 65 8.55 -9.48 -0.59
CA PRO A 65 7.83 -8.35 -1.20
C PRO A 65 6.44 -8.79 -1.64
N GLU A 66 5.43 -7.95 -1.37
CA GLU A 66 4.02 -8.30 -1.61
C GLU A 66 3.31 -7.17 -2.38
N MET A 67 2.67 -7.52 -3.49
CA MET A 67 2.22 -6.52 -4.46
C MET A 67 0.85 -5.93 -4.16
N SER A 68 -0.05 -6.64 -3.45
CA SER A 68 -1.34 -6.05 -3.09
C SER A 68 -1.17 -4.87 -2.13
N CYS A 69 -0.39 -5.02 -1.06
CA CYS A 69 -0.13 -3.92 -0.14
C CYS A 69 0.64 -2.77 -0.81
N THR A 70 1.62 -3.11 -1.66
CA THR A 70 2.39 -2.12 -2.42
C THR A 70 1.48 -1.27 -3.31
N ALA A 71 0.51 -1.89 -3.98
CA ALA A 71 -0.47 -1.19 -4.81
C ALA A 71 -1.36 -0.24 -3.98
N MET A 72 -1.82 -0.69 -2.81
CA MET A 72 -2.66 0.11 -1.93
C MET A 72 -1.93 1.30 -1.32
N PHE A 73 -0.68 1.10 -0.89
CA PHE A 73 0.18 2.18 -0.41
C PHE A 73 0.48 3.17 -1.53
N THR A 74 0.76 2.68 -2.74
CA THR A 74 0.99 3.53 -3.92
C THR A 74 -0.25 4.38 -4.22
N PHE A 75 -1.45 3.79 -4.24
CA PHE A 75 -2.70 4.51 -4.39
C PHE A 75 -2.86 5.62 -3.32
N ALA A 76 -2.65 5.27 -2.05
CA ALA A 76 -2.78 6.18 -0.93
C ALA A 76 -1.78 7.36 -1.02
N LEU A 77 -0.53 7.08 -1.37
CA LEU A 77 0.52 8.08 -1.55
C LEU A 77 0.19 9.02 -2.72
N VAL A 78 -0.12 8.47 -3.89
CA VAL A 78 -0.43 9.26 -5.10
C VAL A 78 -1.64 10.18 -4.84
N THR A 79 -2.68 9.64 -4.23
CA THR A 79 -3.88 10.43 -3.92
C THR A 79 -3.59 11.53 -2.90
N GLY A 80 -2.81 11.25 -1.86
CA GLY A 80 -2.39 12.25 -0.88
C GLY A 80 -1.56 13.37 -1.48
N ILE A 81 -0.62 13.03 -2.37
CA ILE A 81 0.21 14.00 -3.09
C ILE A 81 -0.67 14.91 -3.97
N LYS A 82 -1.57 14.31 -4.78
CA LYS A 82 -2.41 15.09 -5.70
C LYS A 82 -3.38 16.03 -5.00
N ASN A 83 -3.86 15.67 -3.82
CA ASN A 83 -4.72 16.54 -3.02
C ASN A 83 -3.94 17.49 -2.10
N GLY A 84 -2.60 17.52 -2.16
CA GLY A 84 -1.77 18.38 -1.32
C GLY A 84 -1.74 17.98 0.16
N TRP A 85 -2.23 16.79 0.52
CA TRP A 85 -2.21 16.30 1.91
C TRP A 85 -0.82 15.86 2.33
N LEU A 86 -0.08 15.26 1.39
CA LEU A 86 1.32 14.88 1.52
C LEU A 86 2.16 15.80 0.65
N THR A 87 3.22 16.37 1.23
CA THR A 87 4.13 17.28 0.52
C THR A 87 5.57 16.84 0.77
N GLY A 88 6.42 17.02 -0.24
CA GLY A 88 7.85 16.72 -0.15
C GLY A 88 8.33 15.49 -0.92
N THR A 89 9.63 15.48 -1.19
CA THR A 89 10.34 14.48 -1.99
C THR A 89 10.21 13.03 -1.49
N PRO A 90 10.19 12.74 -0.17
CA PRO A 90 10.10 11.36 0.30
C PRO A 90 8.82 10.65 -0.16
N TYR A 91 7.65 11.28 -0.06
CA TYR A 91 6.39 10.67 -0.51
C TYR A 91 6.34 10.51 -2.02
N VAL A 92 6.81 11.51 -2.77
CA VAL A 92 6.87 11.45 -4.25
C VAL A 92 7.78 10.30 -4.70
N THR A 93 8.96 10.18 -4.09
CA THR A 93 9.91 9.10 -4.37
C THR A 93 9.31 7.75 -4.04
N ALA A 94 8.66 7.62 -2.87
CA ALA A 94 8.01 6.38 -2.45
C ALA A 94 6.87 5.98 -3.41
N ALA A 95 6.04 6.93 -3.84
CA ALA A 95 4.96 6.69 -4.79
C ALA A 95 5.49 6.24 -6.16
N VAL A 96 6.50 6.92 -6.69
CA VAL A 96 7.12 6.58 -7.99
C VAL A 96 7.76 5.19 -7.93
N ASN A 97 8.49 4.89 -6.85
CA ASN A 97 9.14 3.60 -6.69
C ASN A 97 8.11 2.48 -6.49
N GLY A 98 7.04 2.72 -5.74
CA GLY A 98 5.93 1.79 -5.57
C GLY A 98 5.29 1.43 -6.92
N TRP A 99 5.01 2.43 -7.75
CA TRP A 99 4.48 2.19 -9.10
C TRP A 99 5.45 1.40 -9.99
N LYS A 100 6.75 1.74 -9.97
CA LYS A 100 7.76 1.00 -10.72
C LYS A 100 7.87 -0.46 -10.28
N ALA A 101 7.76 -0.73 -8.98
CA ALA A 101 7.77 -2.09 -8.45
C ALA A 101 6.57 -2.91 -8.95
N LEU A 102 5.37 -2.31 -8.97
CA LEU A 102 4.17 -2.94 -9.53
C LEU A 102 4.35 -3.24 -11.01
N ALA A 103 4.75 -2.24 -11.80
CA ALA A 103 4.98 -2.41 -13.24
C ALA A 103 6.01 -3.51 -13.55
N ASN A 104 7.07 -3.64 -12.72
CA ASN A 104 8.06 -4.70 -12.87
C ASN A 104 7.54 -6.11 -12.54
N ARG A 105 6.48 -6.19 -11.71
CA ARG A 105 5.83 -7.46 -11.31
C ARG A 105 4.58 -7.79 -12.12
N THR A 106 4.19 -6.91 -13.03
CA THR A 106 3.09 -7.10 -13.97
C THR A 106 3.64 -7.59 -15.31
N SER A 107 3.19 -8.78 -15.71
CA SER A 107 3.57 -9.37 -16.99
C SER A 107 2.99 -8.60 -18.18
N SER A 108 3.50 -8.89 -19.37
CA SER A 108 3.00 -8.29 -20.63
C SER A 108 1.53 -8.58 -20.94
N SER A 109 0.97 -9.64 -20.37
CA SER A 109 -0.47 -9.95 -20.45
C SER A 109 -1.31 -9.25 -19.37
N GLY A 110 -0.70 -8.37 -18.55
CA GLY A 110 -1.38 -7.62 -17.49
C GLY A 110 -1.58 -8.40 -16.20
N VAL A 111 -0.97 -9.59 -16.05
CA VAL A 111 -1.09 -10.37 -14.81
C VAL A 111 -0.06 -9.90 -13.79
N LEU A 112 -0.54 -9.42 -12.63
CA LEU A 112 0.28 -9.10 -11.47
C LEU A 112 0.68 -10.38 -10.70
N SER A 113 1.96 -10.47 -10.36
CA SER A 113 2.55 -11.55 -9.57
C SER A 113 2.81 -11.14 -8.11
N GLN A 114 3.25 -12.09 -7.27
CA GLN A 114 3.63 -11.82 -5.87
C GLN A 114 2.49 -11.26 -5.01
N VAL A 115 1.28 -11.78 -5.20
CA VAL A 115 0.07 -11.37 -4.45
C VAL A 115 -0.24 -12.38 -3.37
N CYS A 116 -0.39 -11.92 -2.13
CA CYS A 116 -0.82 -12.76 -1.02
C CYS A 116 -2.32 -13.11 -1.19
N PRO A 117 -2.73 -14.39 -1.15
CA PRO A 117 -4.12 -14.81 -1.33
C PRO A 117 -4.98 -14.38 -0.14
N GLY A 118 -6.30 -14.57 -0.22
CA GLY A 118 -7.23 -14.35 0.90
C GLY A 118 -6.68 -14.92 2.21
N THR A 119 -6.40 -14.04 3.17
CA THR A 119 -5.69 -14.35 4.42
C THR A 119 -6.41 -13.67 5.57
N GLY A 120 -6.69 -14.41 6.63
CA GLY A 120 -7.33 -13.92 7.85
C GLY A 120 -6.32 -13.43 8.89
N GLN A 121 -6.83 -13.21 10.11
CA GLN A 121 -5.98 -13.00 11.28
C GLN A 121 -5.19 -14.27 11.58
N ALA A 122 -3.92 -14.13 11.96
CA ALA A 122 -3.14 -15.24 12.49
C ALA A 122 -3.86 -15.87 13.70
N PRO A 123 -3.81 -17.20 13.88
CA PRO A 123 -4.29 -17.84 15.09
C PRO A 123 -3.65 -17.23 16.35
N ALA A 124 -4.36 -17.26 17.47
CA ALA A 124 -3.83 -16.80 18.74
C ALA A 124 -2.55 -17.58 19.12
N GLY A 125 -1.56 -16.88 19.65
CA GLY A 125 -0.24 -17.42 19.95
C GLY A 125 0.74 -16.32 20.34
N ASP A 126 2.01 -16.66 20.48
CA ASP A 126 3.07 -15.67 20.68
C ASP A 126 3.37 -14.89 19.39
N LEU A 127 4.18 -13.84 19.49
CA LEU A 127 4.53 -13.02 18.32
C LEU A 127 5.22 -13.84 17.22
N ALA A 128 6.08 -14.79 17.60
CA ALA A 128 6.85 -15.58 16.66
C ALA A 128 5.95 -16.51 15.81
N SER A 129 5.02 -17.21 16.43
CA SER A 129 4.04 -18.06 15.74
C SER A 129 3.10 -17.24 14.85
N GLN A 130 2.63 -16.08 15.33
CA GLN A 130 1.80 -15.17 14.52
C GLN A 130 2.57 -14.60 13.32
N GLN A 131 3.84 -14.23 13.49
CA GLN A 131 4.68 -13.78 12.38
C GLN A 131 4.93 -14.92 11.39
N LYS A 132 5.25 -16.12 11.88
CA LYS A 132 5.47 -17.31 11.03
C LYS A 132 4.25 -17.60 10.14
N PHE A 133 3.03 -17.50 10.69
CA PHE A 133 1.80 -17.62 9.91
C PHE A 133 1.81 -16.71 8.67
N TYR A 134 2.18 -15.43 8.81
CA TYR A 134 2.23 -14.50 7.67
C TYR A 134 3.43 -14.72 6.74
N MET A 135 4.56 -15.19 7.28
CA MET A 135 5.80 -15.44 6.54
C MET A 135 5.70 -16.68 5.62
N ASP A 136 4.95 -17.68 6.04
CA ASP A 136 4.80 -18.97 5.34
C ASP A 136 3.78 -18.91 4.18
N ILE A 137 3.06 -17.81 4.03
CA ILE A 137 2.05 -17.68 2.98
C ILE A 137 2.70 -17.81 1.60
N VAL A 138 2.09 -18.64 0.77
CA VAL A 138 2.46 -18.83 -0.64
C VAL A 138 1.70 -17.81 -1.48
N PHE A 139 2.45 -16.96 -2.18
CA PHE A 139 1.86 -15.94 -3.05
C PHE A 139 1.45 -16.53 -4.38
N GLN A 140 0.47 -15.89 -5.00
CA GLN A 140 -0.11 -16.29 -6.27
C GLN A 140 0.04 -15.16 -7.29
N ALA A 141 -0.05 -15.52 -8.57
CA ALA A 141 -0.26 -14.57 -9.65
C ALA A 141 -1.77 -14.49 -9.96
N ASN A 142 -2.20 -13.36 -10.54
CA ASN A 142 -3.59 -13.14 -10.96
C ASN A 142 -4.63 -13.19 -9.82
N ASP A 143 -4.20 -12.99 -8.58
CA ASP A 143 -5.12 -12.86 -7.46
C ASP A 143 -5.76 -11.45 -7.47
N ARG A 144 -7.09 -11.42 -7.35
CA ARG A 144 -7.90 -10.19 -7.48
C ARG A 144 -7.60 -9.16 -6.38
N HIS A 145 -7.10 -9.59 -5.23
CA HIS A 145 -6.69 -8.69 -4.16
C HIS A 145 -5.48 -7.83 -4.55
N GLY A 146 -4.71 -8.22 -5.57
CA GLY A 146 -3.66 -7.40 -6.16
C GLY A 146 -4.13 -6.61 -7.38
N GLN A 147 -4.90 -7.25 -8.27
CA GLN A 147 -5.31 -6.64 -9.53
C GLN A 147 -6.19 -5.39 -9.34
N GLY A 148 -7.12 -5.43 -8.38
CA GLY A 148 -7.97 -4.29 -8.05
C GLY A 148 -7.15 -3.08 -7.58
N PRO A 149 -6.34 -3.23 -6.52
CA PRO A 149 -5.47 -2.16 -6.05
C PRO A 149 -4.45 -1.64 -7.08
N GLU A 150 -3.94 -2.48 -7.97
CA GLU A 150 -3.05 -2.02 -9.06
C GLU A 150 -3.78 -1.04 -9.99
N LEU A 151 -4.98 -1.40 -10.45
CA LEU A 151 -5.82 -0.53 -11.27
C LEU A 151 -6.22 0.75 -10.52
N TRP A 152 -6.41 0.64 -9.20
CA TRP A 152 -6.72 1.79 -8.35
C TRP A 152 -5.55 2.78 -8.29
N ALA A 153 -4.32 2.28 -8.10
CA ALA A 153 -3.10 3.07 -8.15
C ALA A 153 -2.89 3.71 -9.53
N ALA A 154 -3.11 2.95 -10.62
CA ALA A 154 -3.04 3.46 -11.99
C ALA A 154 -4.05 4.58 -12.23
N THR A 155 -5.29 4.41 -11.76
CA THR A 155 -6.34 5.42 -11.87
C THR A 155 -5.96 6.69 -11.11
N ALA A 156 -5.45 6.57 -9.89
CA ALA A 156 -4.96 7.71 -9.12
C ALA A 156 -3.82 8.45 -9.84
N LEU A 157 -2.91 7.73 -10.50
CA LEU A 157 -1.83 8.32 -11.31
C LEU A 157 -2.35 9.07 -12.55
N LEU A 158 -3.38 8.55 -13.21
CA LEU A 158 -3.96 9.16 -14.42
C LEU A 158 -4.92 10.31 -14.12
N ARG A 159 -5.47 10.37 -12.91
CA ARG A 159 -6.46 11.37 -12.52
C ARG A 159 -5.89 12.80 -12.62
N LYS A 160 -6.60 13.73 -13.28
CA LYS A 160 -6.14 15.12 -13.45
C LYS A 160 -6.68 16.08 -12.41
N ASP A 161 -7.75 15.70 -11.71
CA ASP A 161 -8.42 16.50 -10.70
C ASP A 161 -7.97 16.15 -9.26
N CYS A 162 -8.20 17.11 -8.37
CA CYS A 162 -7.97 17.02 -6.92
C CYS A 162 -9.31 16.97 -6.16
N PRO A 163 -10.05 15.85 -6.22
CA PRO A 163 -11.40 15.72 -5.66
C PRO A 163 -11.51 15.99 -4.16
N GLY A 164 -10.43 15.82 -3.40
CA GLY A 164 -10.40 16.10 -1.96
C GLY A 164 -10.16 17.57 -1.59
N LEU A 165 -10.10 18.47 -2.59
CA LEU A 165 -10.03 19.93 -2.45
C LEU A 165 -11.33 20.62 -2.91
N ARG A 166 -12.43 19.87 -3.07
CA ARG A 166 -13.74 20.39 -3.43
C ARG A 166 -14.38 21.19 -2.30
#